data_AF-A0A1U6HP87-F1
#
_entry.id   AF-A0A1U6HP87-F1
#
_cell.length_a   1.000
_cell.length_b   1.000
_cell.length_c   1.000
_cell.angle_alpha   90.00
_cell.angle_beta   90.00
_cell.angle_gamma   90.00
#
_symmetry.space_group_name_H-M   'P 1'
#
loop_
_entity.id
_entity.type
_entity.pdbx_description
1 polymer ?
#
loop_
_entity_poly.entity_id
_entity_poly.type
_entity_poly.pdbx_seq_one_letter_code
_entity_poly.pdbx_strand_id
1 'polypeptide(L)'
;MVKSQARPDMRWARGTQILKQAVAGLSAAFAAQRLQLAAKAALAAGLAFMIAPLMPGAAANYPYYAPLGALVVMYHNVAGSVRQGLQALTGLALGIGLAFVLVNFTDPSPLTVAVFMGVGVLLGGLPRIGSGSDWIPTAALLVLLVGGSNPDDFSFGYLVQMGVGVAVGIAVNFLVFPPLHLNAAAESLDELRRALGTQLTDMGAALKEKWPPEHEEWSRRSDELASAARSVRHLVKEADASRRANPRRKLHPRDVDLDYRNLRELERVTFHIQDMTDVLSDVIWESDVPYQVPVQDSGPLADAMTATGELLHSYRDTDGPAQRERFETARAAVEACMAATAGREAEQGTVPASESILLSLHRILRALRPAT
;
A
#
# COMPACT_ATOMS: atom_id res chain seq x y z
N MET A 1 -20.41 7.25 50.99
CA MET A 1 -20.57 6.49 49.72
C MET A 1 -19.59 7.07 48.71
N VAL A 2 -18.44 6.43 48.54
CA VAL A 2 -17.42 6.84 47.55
C VAL A 2 -17.76 6.11 46.25
N LYS A 3 -18.09 6.86 45.19
CA LYS A 3 -18.18 6.32 43.83
C LYS A 3 -16.79 5.77 43.46
N SER A 4 -16.67 4.45 43.41
CA SER A 4 -15.51 3.79 42.80
C SER A 4 -15.53 4.09 41.31
N GLN A 5 -14.74 5.08 40.88
CA GLN A 5 -14.41 5.24 39.47
C GLN A 5 -13.60 4.02 39.05
N ALA A 6 -14.23 3.12 38.28
CA ALA A 6 -13.57 1.98 37.66
C ALA A 6 -12.43 2.51 36.79
N ARG A 7 -11.20 2.06 37.07
CA ARG A 7 -10.06 2.30 36.20
C ARG A 7 -10.35 1.55 34.89
N PRO A 8 -10.17 2.15 33.70
CA PRO A 8 -10.30 1.42 32.46
C PRO A 8 -9.34 0.22 32.50
N ASP A 9 -9.87 -0.98 32.30
CA ASP A 9 -9.06 -2.19 32.33
C ASP A 9 -7.98 -2.11 31.26
N MET A 10 -6.72 -2.18 31.69
CA MET A 10 -5.52 -1.94 30.85
C MET A 10 -5.47 -2.80 29.58
N ARG A 11 -6.26 -3.87 29.49
CA ARG A 11 -6.30 -4.79 28.34
C ARG A 11 -6.98 -4.15 27.12
N TRP A 12 -8.13 -3.50 27.30
CA TRP A 12 -8.89 -2.88 26.20
C TRP A 12 -8.15 -1.68 25.61
N ALA A 13 -7.56 -0.84 26.48
CA ALA A 13 -6.68 0.24 26.07
C ALA A 13 -5.42 -0.25 25.33
N ARG A 14 -4.92 -1.45 25.66
CA ARG A 14 -3.78 -2.06 24.96
C ARG A 14 -4.17 -2.53 23.56
N GLY A 15 -5.36 -3.07 23.37
CA GLY A 15 -5.87 -3.48 22.05
C GLY A 15 -6.06 -2.30 21.08
N THR A 16 -6.63 -1.19 21.55
CA THR A 16 -6.75 0.05 20.75
C THR A 16 -5.38 0.71 20.51
N GLN A 17 -4.45 0.61 21.46
CA GLN A 17 -3.07 1.09 21.27
C GLN A 17 -2.30 0.27 20.24
N ILE A 18 -2.42 -1.06 20.22
CA ILE A 18 -1.75 -1.92 19.25
C ILE A 18 -2.26 -1.63 17.83
N LEU A 19 -3.57 -1.46 17.66
CA LEU A 19 -4.14 -1.10 16.35
C LEU A 19 -3.66 0.28 15.90
N LYS A 20 -3.67 1.28 16.79
CA LYS A 20 -3.12 2.61 16.51
C LYS A 20 -1.63 2.55 16.18
N GLN A 21 -0.86 1.67 16.84
CA GLN A 21 0.56 1.45 16.55
C GLN A 21 0.77 0.78 15.19
N ALA A 22 -0.07 -0.18 14.79
CA ALA A 22 -0.02 -0.78 13.45
C ALA A 22 -0.35 0.23 12.35
N VAL A 23 -1.41 1.03 12.54
CA VAL A 23 -1.78 2.12 11.62
C VAL A 23 -0.70 3.22 11.58
N ALA A 24 -0.11 3.54 12.74
CA ALA A 24 1.01 4.47 12.82
C ALA A 24 2.27 3.91 12.13
N GLY A 25 2.58 2.62 12.30
CA GLY A 25 3.68 1.91 11.64
C GLY A 25 3.55 1.95 10.12
N LEU A 26 2.36 1.66 9.61
CA LEU A 26 1.98 1.84 8.20
C LEU A 26 2.25 3.28 7.72
N SER A 27 1.77 4.30 8.44
CA SER A 27 1.99 5.70 8.07
C SER A 27 3.46 6.13 8.15
N ALA A 28 4.23 5.64 9.12
CA ALA A 28 5.66 5.87 9.25
C ALA A 28 6.43 5.24 8.09
N ALA A 29 6.04 4.04 7.66
CA ALA A 29 6.62 3.39 6.48
C ALA A 29 6.38 4.23 5.20
N PHE A 30 5.17 4.78 5.03
CA PHE A 30 4.88 5.69 3.91
C PHE A 30 5.67 7.01 4.00
N ALA A 31 5.83 7.57 5.21
CA ALA A 31 6.63 8.79 5.41
C ALA A 31 8.12 8.55 5.10
N ALA A 32 8.67 7.43 5.56
CA ALA A 32 10.05 7.03 5.26
C ALA A 32 10.28 6.84 3.75
N GLN A 33 9.31 6.24 3.05
CA GLN A 33 9.35 6.08 1.59
C GLN A 33 9.39 7.44 0.88
N ARG A 34 8.51 8.38 1.26
CA ARG A 34 8.46 9.72 0.69
C ARG A 34 9.76 10.49 0.94
N LEU A 35 10.31 10.38 2.15
CA LEU A 35 11.58 11.01 2.50
C LEU A 35 12.75 10.43 1.70
N GLN A 36 12.77 9.11 1.51
CA GLN A 36 13.78 8.45 0.68
C GLN A 36 13.70 8.90 -0.78
N LEU A 37 12.49 8.98 -1.36
CA LEU A 37 12.28 9.47 -2.72
C LEU A 37 12.72 10.94 -2.84
N ALA A 38 12.35 11.80 -1.88
CA ALA A 38 12.76 13.19 -1.84
C ALA A 38 14.28 13.35 -1.76
N ALA A 39 14.96 12.57 -0.92
CA ALA A 39 16.41 12.58 -0.80
C ALA A 39 17.11 12.14 -2.11
N LYS A 40 16.60 11.09 -2.77
CA LYS A 40 17.10 10.64 -4.08
C LYS A 40 16.90 11.72 -5.16
N ALA A 41 15.71 12.32 -5.19
CA ALA A 41 15.39 13.41 -6.12
C ALA A 41 16.33 14.61 -5.93
N ALA A 42 16.55 15.04 -4.69
CA ALA A 42 17.45 16.13 -4.35
C ALA A 42 18.90 15.82 -4.76
N LEU A 43 19.38 14.61 -4.46
CA LEU A 43 20.73 14.17 -4.83
C LEU A 43 20.91 14.10 -6.34
N ALA A 44 19.94 13.54 -7.08
CA ALA A 44 19.99 13.48 -8.53
C ALA A 44 19.95 14.86 -9.18
N ALA A 45 19.06 15.75 -8.71
CA ALA A 45 18.97 17.12 -9.19
C ALA A 45 20.28 17.90 -8.94
N GLY A 46 20.86 17.76 -7.74
CA GLY A 46 22.15 18.38 -7.41
C GLY A 46 23.31 17.88 -8.27
N LEU A 47 23.43 16.56 -8.46
CA LEU A 47 24.44 15.97 -9.33
C LEU A 47 24.24 16.37 -10.79
N ALA A 48 23.00 16.39 -11.27
CA ALA A 48 22.67 16.80 -12.63
C ALA A 48 23.05 18.27 -12.86
N PHE A 49 22.74 19.15 -11.91
CA PHE A 49 23.13 20.56 -11.98
C PHE A 49 24.65 20.76 -11.96
N MET A 50 25.37 19.94 -11.18
CA MET A 50 26.83 19.99 -11.12
C MET A 50 27.49 19.56 -12.44
N ILE A 51 26.90 18.59 -13.14
CA ILE A 51 27.39 18.07 -14.42
C ILE A 51 27.01 18.99 -15.59
N ALA A 52 25.87 19.67 -15.49
CA ALA A 52 25.28 20.44 -16.58
C ALA A 52 26.23 21.48 -17.25
N PRO A 53 27.03 22.27 -16.51
CA PRO A 53 27.96 23.23 -17.12
C PRO A 53 29.11 22.59 -17.91
N LEU A 54 29.38 21.29 -17.70
CA LEU A 54 30.44 20.56 -18.40
C LEU A 54 30.01 20.08 -19.80
N MET A 55 28.76 20.32 -20.18
CA MET A 55 28.21 19.88 -21.47
C MET A 55 28.71 20.76 -22.63
N PRO A 56 28.90 20.17 -23.82
CA PRO A 56 29.48 20.89 -24.95
C PRO A 56 28.53 21.91 -25.59
N GLY A 57 29.11 22.97 -26.16
CA GLY A 57 28.42 23.92 -27.02
C GLY A 57 27.37 24.77 -26.29
N ALA A 58 26.30 25.12 -27.00
CA ALA A 58 25.21 25.95 -26.48
C ALA A 58 24.51 25.33 -25.25
N ALA A 59 24.61 24.01 -25.06
CA ALA A 59 23.99 23.32 -23.93
C ALA A 59 24.48 23.82 -22.57
N ALA A 60 25.75 24.23 -22.44
CA ALA A 60 26.29 24.77 -21.19
C ALA A 60 25.55 26.03 -20.70
N ASN A 61 24.92 26.78 -21.61
CA ASN A 61 24.17 28.00 -21.28
C ASN A 61 22.80 27.72 -20.66
N TYR A 62 22.34 26.46 -20.68
CA TYR A 62 21.02 26.06 -20.21
C TYR A 62 21.06 24.99 -19.09
N PRO A 63 21.89 25.14 -18.04
CA PRO A 63 22.17 24.07 -17.09
C PRO A 63 20.98 23.67 -16.21
N TYR A 64 19.97 24.54 -16.12
CA TYR A 64 18.77 24.36 -15.31
C TYR A 64 17.82 23.26 -15.84
N TYR A 65 17.98 22.80 -17.08
CA TYR A 65 17.18 21.69 -17.61
C TYR A 65 17.69 20.31 -17.18
N ALA A 66 18.95 20.16 -16.76
CA ALA A 66 19.43 18.88 -16.28
C ALA A 66 18.79 18.44 -14.94
N PRO A 67 18.65 19.32 -13.93
CA PRO A 67 17.86 18.98 -12.74
C PRO A 67 16.42 18.61 -13.07
N LEU A 68 15.81 19.31 -14.04
CA LEU A 68 14.46 19.03 -14.51
C LEU A 68 14.39 17.62 -15.10
N GLY A 69 15.30 17.25 -16.01
CA GLY A 69 15.39 15.90 -16.57
C GLY A 69 15.59 14.82 -15.51
N ALA A 70 16.42 15.08 -14.49
CA ALA A 70 16.65 14.17 -13.38
C ALA A 70 15.39 13.93 -12.52
N LEU A 71 14.61 14.99 -12.28
CA LEU A 71 13.35 14.89 -11.55
C LEU A 71 12.28 14.12 -12.34
N VAL A 72 12.20 14.35 -13.64
CA VAL A 72 11.21 13.71 -14.53
C VAL A 72 11.33 12.20 -14.55
N VAL A 73 12.53 11.67 -14.38
CA VAL A 73 12.77 10.22 -14.35
C VAL A 73 12.79 9.64 -12.95
N MET A 74 12.53 10.45 -11.91
CA MET A 74 12.54 9.99 -10.53
C MET A 74 11.24 9.23 -10.22
N TYR A 75 11.17 8.00 -10.74
CA TYR A 75 10.07 7.08 -10.59
C TYR A 75 10.42 5.96 -9.61
N HIS A 76 9.39 5.31 -9.06
CA HIS A 76 9.51 4.30 -8.01
C HIS A 76 10.37 3.08 -8.39
N ASN A 77 10.65 2.86 -9.69
CA ASN A 77 11.49 1.76 -10.15
C ASN A 77 12.34 2.14 -11.38
N VAL A 78 13.49 1.48 -11.54
CA VAL A 78 14.50 1.81 -12.55
C VAL A 78 14.00 1.61 -13.99
N ALA A 79 13.31 0.49 -14.30
CA ALA A 79 12.78 0.30 -15.66
C ALA A 79 11.68 1.33 -16.00
N GLY A 80 10.88 1.72 -15.02
CA GLY A 80 9.91 2.81 -15.10
C GLY A 80 10.59 4.15 -15.34
N SER A 81 11.65 4.47 -14.59
CA SER A 81 12.50 5.65 -14.81
C SER A 81 13.08 5.69 -16.23
N VAL A 82 13.58 4.56 -16.73
CA VAL A 82 14.12 4.46 -18.11
C VAL A 82 13.00 4.68 -19.13
N ARG A 83 11.87 3.99 -18.99
CA ARG A 83 10.73 4.14 -19.91
C ARG A 83 10.20 5.56 -19.90
N GLN A 84 10.01 6.15 -18.72
CA GLN A 84 9.54 7.52 -18.55
C GLN A 84 10.54 8.53 -19.11
N GLY A 85 11.84 8.32 -18.89
CA GLY A 85 12.89 9.14 -19.48
C GLY A 85 12.88 9.10 -21.00
N LEU A 86 12.80 7.91 -21.61
CA LEU A 86 12.70 7.76 -23.06
C LEU A 86 11.43 8.40 -23.62
N GLN A 87 10.28 8.19 -22.96
CA GLN A 87 9.01 8.78 -23.36
C GLN A 87 9.04 10.32 -23.25
N ALA A 88 9.59 10.85 -22.15
CA ALA A 88 9.75 12.30 -21.96
C ALA A 88 10.70 12.92 -23.00
N LEU A 89 11.86 12.31 -23.26
CA LEU A 89 12.79 12.77 -24.29
C LEU A 89 12.20 12.69 -25.69
N THR A 90 11.42 11.64 -25.99
CA THR A 90 10.71 11.52 -27.27
C THR A 90 9.65 12.60 -27.41
N GLY A 91 8.83 12.83 -26.37
CA GLY A 91 7.83 13.89 -26.34
C GLY A 91 8.45 15.28 -26.48
N LEU A 92 9.56 15.52 -25.77
CA LEU A 92 10.35 16.74 -25.88
C LEU A 92 10.87 16.94 -27.32
N ALA A 93 11.47 15.93 -27.93
CA ALA A 93 11.96 16.01 -29.31
C ALA A 93 10.83 16.27 -30.32
N LEU A 94 9.67 15.63 -30.14
CA LEU A 94 8.48 15.87 -30.96
C LEU A 94 7.93 17.29 -30.79
N GLY A 95 7.89 17.81 -29.56
CA GLY A 95 7.47 19.18 -29.28
C GLY A 95 8.43 20.23 -29.84
N ILE A 96 9.74 19.98 -29.73
CA ILE A 96 10.77 20.80 -30.40
C ILE A 96 10.55 20.80 -31.91
N GLY A 97 10.37 19.62 -32.53
CA GLY A 97 10.09 19.50 -33.96
C GLY A 97 8.81 20.23 -34.38
N LEU A 98 7.74 20.12 -33.57
CA LEU A 98 6.50 20.86 -33.77
C LEU A 98 6.76 22.38 -33.76
N ALA A 99 7.54 22.87 -32.78
CA ALA A 99 7.86 24.29 -32.72
C ALA A 99 8.64 24.77 -33.95
N PHE A 100 9.64 24.01 -34.40
CA PHE A 100 10.36 24.35 -35.63
C PHE A 100 9.44 24.44 -36.84
N VAL A 101 8.50 23.50 -37.00
CA VAL A 101 7.56 23.56 -38.12
C VAL A 101 6.72 24.84 -38.05
N LEU A 102 6.10 25.14 -36.91
CA LEU A 102 5.13 26.22 -36.84
C LEU A 102 5.76 27.62 -36.71
N VAL A 103 6.95 27.76 -36.11
CA VAL A 103 7.67 29.06 -36.02
C VAL A 103 8.04 29.59 -37.41
N ASN A 104 8.25 28.71 -38.39
CA ASN A 104 8.48 29.12 -39.78
C ASN A 104 7.24 29.75 -40.45
N PHE A 105 6.03 29.54 -39.91
CA PHE A 105 4.79 30.01 -40.54
C PHE A 105 4.12 31.18 -39.79
N THR A 106 4.46 31.44 -38.52
CA THR A 106 3.71 32.41 -37.72
C THR A 106 4.53 33.01 -36.58
N ASP A 107 4.43 34.33 -36.41
CA ASP A 107 5.01 35.05 -35.26
C ASP A 107 4.32 34.66 -33.94
N PRO A 108 4.98 34.85 -32.77
CA PRO A 108 4.37 34.62 -31.47
C PRO A 108 3.15 35.51 -31.24
N SER A 109 1.95 34.91 -31.22
CA SER A 109 0.68 35.56 -30.92
C SER A 109 -0.20 34.65 -30.04
N PRO A 110 -1.25 35.18 -29.36
CA PRO A 110 -2.18 34.35 -28.61
C PRO A 110 -2.81 33.23 -29.46
N LEU A 111 -3.07 33.49 -30.74
CA LEU A 111 -3.59 32.50 -31.68
C LEU A 111 -2.55 31.43 -31.98
N THR A 112 -1.30 31.82 -32.21
CA THR A 112 -0.17 30.91 -32.46
C THR A 112 0.02 29.97 -31.27
N VAL A 113 0.02 30.50 -30.05
CA VAL A 113 0.10 29.69 -28.83
C VAL A 113 -1.07 28.70 -28.72
N ALA A 114 -2.29 29.14 -28.99
CA ALA A 114 -3.47 28.27 -28.97
C ALA A 114 -3.35 27.11 -29.99
N VAL A 115 -2.85 27.39 -31.19
CA VAL A 115 -2.60 26.38 -32.23
C VAL A 115 -1.52 25.40 -31.79
N PHE A 116 -0.38 25.87 -31.26
CA PHE A 116 0.70 25.00 -30.78
C PHE A 116 0.21 24.07 -29.66
N MET A 117 -0.53 24.62 -28.70
CA MET A 117 -1.10 23.84 -27.60
C MET A 117 -2.12 22.82 -28.11
N GLY A 118 -3.02 23.24 -29.01
CA GLY A 118 -4.01 22.36 -29.61
C GLY A 118 -3.39 21.19 -30.37
N VAL A 119 -2.44 21.48 -31.27
CA VAL A 119 -1.73 20.46 -32.04
C VAL A 119 -0.87 19.57 -31.13
N GLY A 120 -0.17 20.16 -30.17
CA GLY A 120 0.65 19.42 -29.20
C GLY A 120 -0.17 18.44 -28.36
N VAL A 121 -1.34 18.84 -27.89
CA VAL A 121 -2.27 17.97 -27.16
C VAL A 121 -2.85 16.88 -28.06
N LEU A 122 -3.22 17.21 -29.30
CA LEU A 122 -3.70 16.21 -30.27
C LEU A 122 -2.63 15.14 -30.55
N LEU A 123 -1.38 15.57 -30.73
CA LEU A 123 -0.24 14.66 -30.91
C LEU A 123 0.01 13.83 -29.64
N GLY A 124 -0.05 14.46 -28.46
CA GLY A 124 0.09 13.78 -27.17
C GLY A 124 -0.99 12.73 -26.91
N GLY A 125 -2.18 12.88 -27.49
CA GLY A 125 -3.28 11.92 -27.40
C GLY A 125 -3.08 10.61 -28.15
N LEU A 126 -2.00 10.46 -28.96
CA LEU A 126 -1.76 9.21 -29.66
C LEU A 126 -1.41 8.07 -28.68
N PRO A 127 -2.00 6.87 -28.85
CA PRO A 127 -1.87 5.75 -27.89
C PRO A 127 -0.44 5.20 -27.72
N ARG A 128 0.51 5.61 -28.57
CA ARG A 128 1.91 5.15 -28.53
C ARG A 128 2.85 6.05 -27.71
N ILE A 129 2.44 7.25 -27.28
CA ILE A 129 3.35 8.25 -26.69
C ILE A 129 3.56 8.05 -25.18
N GLY A 130 2.55 7.53 -24.46
CA GLY A 130 2.66 7.25 -23.02
C GLY A 130 2.94 8.52 -22.21
N SER A 131 3.88 8.49 -21.26
CA SER A 131 4.18 9.64 -20.39
C SER A 131 4.86 10.82 -21.10
N GLY A 132 5.16 10.69 -22.40
CA GLY A 132 5.69 11.75 -23.24
C GLY A 132 4.64 12.74 -23.73
N SER A 133 3.34 12.43 -23.56
CA SER A 133 2.22 13.23 -24.09
C SER A 133 2.28 14.68 -23.62
N ASP A 134 2.59 14.87 -22.34
CA ASP A 134 2.55 16.17 -21.68
C ASP A 134 3.77 17.02 -22.07
N TRP A 135 4.86 16.36 -22.47
CA TRP A 135 6.09 17.03 -22.88
C TRP A 135 6.01 17.66 -24.26
N ILE A 136 5.15 17.16 -25.16
CA ILE A 136 4.99 17.69 -26.52
C ILE A 136 4.52 19.16 -26.49
N PRO A 137 3.34 19.49 -25.91
CA PRO A 137 2.88 20.87 -25.88
C PRO A 137 3.79 21.77 -25.03
N THR A 138 4.32 21.26 -23.90
CA THR A 138 5.24 22.04 -23.05
C THR A 138 6.54 22.40 -23.76
N ALA A 139 7.16 21.44 -24.45
CA ALA A 139 8.38 21.68 -25.21
C ALA A 139 8.13 22.64 -26.37
N ALA A 140 7.03 22.45 -27.11
CA ALA A 140 6.68 23.33 -28.22
C ALA A 140 6.48 24.78 -27.76
N LEU A 141 5.80 24.96 -26.64
CA LEU A 141 5.59 26.28 -26.02
C LEU A 141 6.89 26.91 -25.53
N LEU A 142 7.76 26.14 -24.87
CA LEU A 142 9.04 26.66 -24.37
C LEU A 142 9.97 27.08 -25.49
N VAL A 143 10.04 26.31 -26.58
CA VAL A 143 10.83 26.70 -27.76
C VAL A 143 10.26 27.98 -28.39
N LEU A 144 8.93 28.08 -28.52
CA LEU A 144 8.28 29.28 -29.06
C LEU A 144 8.53 30.53 -28.21
N LEU A 145 8.40 30.42 -26.88
CA LEU A 145 8.42 31.57 -25.97
C LEU A 145 9.84 31.96 -25.52
N VAL A 146 10.71 30.98 -25.28
CA VAL A 146 12.05 31.17 -24.71
C VAL A 146 13.13 31.09 -25.78
N GLY A 147 12.92 30.31 -26.85
CA GLY A 147 13.88 30.18 -27.94
C GLY A 147 14.16 31.48 -28.69
N GLY A 148 13.18 32.39 -28.75
CA GLY A 148 13.36 33.74 -29.26
C GLY A 148 14.04 33.78 -30.63
N SER A 149 15.15 34.52 -30.73
CA SER A 149 15.94 34.65 -31.97
C SER A 149 16.92 33.50 -32.24
N ASN A 150 17.21 32.64 -31.25
CA ASN A 150 18.13 31.50 -31.37
C ASN A 150 17.45 30.17 -30.96
N PRO A 151 16.37 29.76 -31.66
CA PRO A 151 15.62 28.56 -31.32
C PRO A 151 16.46 27.27 -31.46
N ASP A 152 17.48 27.28 -32.33
CA ASP A 152 18.40 26.15 -32.54
C ASP A 152 19.24 25.85 -31.29
N ASP A 153 19.95 26.87 -30.79
CA ASP A 153 20.80 26.77 -29.60
C ASP A 153 19.99 26.40 -28.36
N PHE A 154 18.81 27.01 -28.21
CA PHE A 154 17.89 26.71 -27.12
C PHE A 154 17.39 25.26 -27.20
N SER A 155 16.91 24.80 -28.36
CA SER A 155 16.37 23.46 -28.53
C SER A 155 17.43 22.38 -28.32
N PHE A 156 18.64 22.61 -28.85
CA PHE A 156 19.78 21.72 -28.63
C PHE A 156 20.14 21.66 -27.14
N GLY A 157 20.28 22.82 -26.50
CA GLY A 157 20.60 22.88 -25.08
C GLY A 157 19.54 22.22 -24.20
N TYR A 158 18.26 22.47 -24.47
CA TYR A 158 17.16 21.87 -23.75
C TYR A 158 17.15 20.34 -23.87
N LEU A 159 17.27 19.81 -25.10
CA LEU A 159 17.27 18.36 -25.33
C LEU A 159 18.48 17.65 -24.69
N VAL A 160 19.69 18.21 -24.87
CA VAL A 160 20.91 17.62 -24.31
C VAL A 160 20.90 17.65 -22.79
N GLN A 161 20.58 18.80 -22.19
CA GLN A 161 20.56 18.93 -20.74
C GLN A 161 19.48 18.05 -20.11
N MET A 162 18.29 17.95 -20.73
CA MET A 162 17.28 16.99 -20.32
C MET A 162 17.79 15.55 -20.38
N GLY A 163 18.49 15.18 -21.44
CA GLY A 163 19.09 13.86 -21.59
C GLY A 163 20.12 13.54 -20.51
N VAL A 164 20.97 14.51 -20.16
CA VAL A 164 21.95 14.40 -19.08
C VAL A 164 21.25 14.22 -17.74
N GLY A 165 20.23 15.04 -17.47
CA GLY A 165 19.38 14.91 -16.30
C GLY A 165 18.77 13.52 -16.17
N VAL A 166 18.14 13.04 -17.24
CA VAL A 166 17.56 11.69 -17.36
C VAL A 166 18.61 10.62 -17.04
N ALA A 167 19.81 10.71 -17.62
CA ALA A 167 20.88 9.75 -17.39
C ALA A 167 21.35 9.74 -15.93
N VAL A 168 21.57 10.92 -15.33
CA VAL A 168 21.97 11.06 -13.92
C VAL A 168 20.87 10.55 -12.99
N GLY A 169 19.60 10.90 -13.25
CA GLY A 169 18.46 10.44 -12.46
C GLY A 169 18.31 8.92 -12.47
N ILE A 170 18.46 8.29 -13.64
CA ILE A 170 18.46 6.82 -13.77
C ILE A 170 19.66 6.21 -13.02
N ALA A 171 20.86 6.79 -13.16
CA ALA A 171 22.06 6.32 -12.48
C ALA A 171 21.90 6.39 -10.96
N VAL A 172 21.39 7.51 -10.43
CA VAL A 172 21.10 7.67 -9.00
C VAL A 172 20.03 6.67 -8.55
N ASN A 173 18.93 6.52 -9.28
CA ASN A 173 17.88 5.57 -8.92
C ASN A 173 18.39 4.11 -8.92
N PHE A 174 19.36 3.81 -9.81
CA PHE A 174 20.00 2.50 -9.88
C PHE A 174 21.04 2.28 -8.77
N LEU A 175 21.86 3.29 -8.45
CA LEU A 175 22.98 3.18 -7.50
C LEU A 175 22.51 3.34 -6.05
N VAL A 176 21.58 4.25 -5.79
CA VAL A 176 21.18 4.68 -4.45
C VAL A 176 19.99 3.87 -3.95
N PHE A 177 20.26 3.04 -2.93
CA PHE A 177 19.35 2.23 -2.10
C PHE A 177 18.29 1.35 -2.81
N PRO A 178 18.19 0.05 -2.45
CA PRO A 178 17.05 -0.76 -2.89
C PRO A 178 15.73 -0.11 -2.44
N PRO A 179 14.64 -0.23 -3.23
CA PRO A 179 13.35 0.26 -2.81
C PRO A 179 12.94 -0.37 -1.47
N LEU A 180 12.71 0.46 -0.46
CA LEU A 180 12.24 0.05 0.88
C LEU A 180 10.92 -0.74 0.83
N HIS A 181 10.21 -0.72 -0.31
CA HIS A 181 8.93 -1.38 -0.54
C HIS A 181 8.93 -2.87 -0.16
N LEU A 182 10.05 -3.59 -0.34
CA LEU A 182 10.09 -5.04 -0.08
C LEU A 182 10.02 -5.39 1.42
N ASN A 183 10.73 -4.63 2.26
CA ASN A 183 10.70 -4.86 3.71
C ASN A 183 9.43 -4.27 4.32
N ALA A 184 9.01 -3.09 3.85
CA ALA A 184 7.78 -2.45 4.30
C ALA A 184 6.54 -3.33 4.03
N ALA A 185 6.45 -4.00 2.88
CA ALA A 185 5.35 -4.91 2.59
C ALA A 185 5.30 -6.09 3.57
N ALA A 186 6.45 -6.72 3.86
CA ALA A 186 6.55 -7.83 4.79
C ALA A 186 6.17 -7.42 6.23
N GLU A 187 6.73 -6.31 6.70
CA GLU A 187 6.42 -5.76 8.02
C GLU A 187 4.94 -5.39 8.14
N SER A 188 4.36 -4.78 7.10
CA SER A 188 2.94 -4.41 7.09
C SER A 188 1.98 -5.62 7.09
N LEU A 189 2.38 -6.73 6.45
CA LEU A 189 1.63 -8.00 6.53
C LEU A 189 1.64 -8.56 7.95
N ASP A 190 2.79 -8.50 8.62
CA ASP A 190 2.92 -8.96 10.01
C ASP A 190 2.17 -8.07 11.00
N GLU A 191 2.23 -6.75 10.82
CA GLU A 191 1.43 -5.79 11.59
C GLU A 191 -0.07 -6.06 11.45
N LEU A 192 -0.56 -6.26 10.21
CA LEU A 192 -1.95 -6.63 9.96
C LEU A 192 -2.31 -7.93 10.64
N ARG A 193 -1.46 -8.96 10.54
CA ARG A 193 -1.70 -10.25 11.18
C ARG A 193 -1.81 -10.14 12.70
N ARG A 194 -0.91 -9.37 13.35
CA ARG A 194 -0.97 -9.12 14.79
C ARG A 194 -2.25 -8.39 15.18
N ALA A 195 -2.65 -7.37 14.42
CA ALA A 195 -3.88 -6.63 14.66
C ALA A 195 -5.13 -7.53 14.58
N LEU A 196 -5.19 -8.43 13.60
CA LEU A 196 -6.26 -9.43 13.48
C LEU A 196 -6.27 -10.43 14.66
N GLY A 197 -5.08 -10.85 15.12
CA GLY A 197 -4.96 -11.70 16.30
C GLY A 197 -5.43 -11.03 17.60
N THR A 198 -5.10 -9.75 17.76
CA THR A 198 -5.58 -8.93 18.88
C THR A 198 -7.11 -8.79 18.84
N GLN A 199 -7.71 -8.51 17.67
CA GLN A 199 -9.16 -8.43 17.54
C GLN A 199 -9.86 -9.72 17.97
N LEU A 200 -9.39 -10.89 17.52
CA LEU A 200 -9.97 -12.18 17.94
C LEU A 200 -9.85 -12.43 19.44
N THR A 201 -8.69 -12.12 20.03
CA THR A 201 -8.46 -12.30 21.46
C THR A 201 -9.36 -11.39 22.29
N ASP A 202 -9.56 -10.15 21.82
CA ASP A 202 -10.42 -9.16 22.44
C ASP A 202 -11.91 -9.59 22.34
N MET A 203 -12.37 -10.10 21.19
CA MET A 203 -13.71 -10.66 21.05
C MET A 203 -13.96 -11.84 22.00
N GLY A 204 -12.96 -12.73 22.15
CA GLY A 204 -13.04 -13.84 23.10
C GLY A 204 -13.10 -13.36 24.56
N ALA A 205 -12.39 -12.28 24.90
CA ALA A 205 -12.47 -11.67 26.22
C ALA A 205 -13.86 -11.06 26.49
N ALA A 206 -14.45 -10.36 25.51
CA ALA A 206 -15.78 -9.74 25.62
C ALA A 206 -16.88 -10.77 25.95
N LEU A 207 -16.80 -11.97 25.38
CA LEU A 207 -17.72 -13.07 25.66
C LEU A 207 -17.67 -13.57 27.11
N LYS A 208 -16.59 -13.30 27.85
CA LYS A 208 -16.40 -13.69 29.26
C LYS A 208 -16.73 -12.56 30.25
N GLU A 209 -17.03 -11.34 29.78
CA GLU A 209 -17.37 -10.21 30.64
C GLU A 209 -18.82 -10.27 31.17
N LYS A 210 -19.11 -9.46 32.20
CA LYS A 210 -20.48 -9.28 32.70
C LYS A 210 -21.31 -8.54 31.65
N TRP A 211 -22.52 -9.02 31.42
CA TRP A 211 -23.40 -8.51 30.38
C TRP A 211 -24.31 -7.36 30.84
N PRO A 212 -24.56 -6.34 29.99
CA PRO A 212 -23.89 -6.07 28.70
C PRO A 212 -22.43 -5.59 28.90
N PRO A 213 -21.49 -5.96 28.01
CA PRO A 213 -20.08 -5.61 28.13
C PRO A 213 -19.90 -4.08 28.10
N GLU A 214 -19.08 -3.54 29.00
CA GLU A 214 -18.91 -2.09 29.15
C GLU A 214 -18.12 -1.44 28.00
N HIS A 215 -17.50 -2.23 27.12
CA HIS A 215 -16.51 -1.77 26.14
C HIS A 215 -16.97 -2.04 24.69
N GLU A 216 -17.41 -1.00 23.99
CA GLU A 216 -17.81 -1.05 22.56
C GLU A 216 -16.61 -0.86 21.60
N GLU A 217 -15.43 -0.52 22.13
CA GLU A 217 -14.26 -0.14 21.33
C GLU A 217 -13.82 -1.21 20.33
N TRP A 218 -14.01 -2.50 20.63
CA TRP A 218 -13.62 -3.59 19.75
C TRP A 218 -14.52 -3.70 18.50
N SER A 219 -15.80 -3.33 18.60
CA SER A 219 -16.74 -3.34 17.46
C SER A 219 -16.36 -2.27 16.43
N ARG A 220 -16.06 -1.05 16.88
CA ARG A 220 -15.63 0.08 16.02
C ARG A 220 -14.31 -0.18 15.26
N ARG A 221 -13.47 -1.11 15.72
CA ARG A 221 -12.17 -1.42 15.08
C ARG A 221 -12.30 -2.23 13.78
N SER A 222 -13.47 -2.80 13.48
CA SER A 222 -13.70 -3.62 12.27
C SER A 222 -13.37 -2.86 10.99
N ASP A 223 -13.83 -1.61 10.87
CA ASP A 223 -13.58 -0.76 9.69
C ASP A 223 -12.10 -0.36 9.54
N GLU A 224 -11.44 -0.10 10.66
CA GLU A 224 -10.01 0.25 10.70
C GLU A 224 -9.16 -0.92 10.18
N LEU A 225 -9.52 -2.17 10.52
CA LEU A 225 -8.85 -3.38 10.03
C LEU A 225 -9.02 -3.57 8.51
N ALA A 226 -10.22 -3.33 7.96
CA ALA A 226 -10.43 -3.38 6.51
C ALA A 226 -9.67 -2.27 5.75
N SER A 227 -9.56 -1.08 6.35
CA SER A 227 -8.72 0.00 5.81
C SER A 227 -7.23 -0.40 5.81
N ALA A 228 -6.75 -1.01 6.89
CA ALA A 228 -5.38 -1.52 6.99
C ALA A 228 -5.11 -2.61 5.94
N ALA A 229 -6.02 -3.59 5.76
CA ALA A 229 -5.88 -4.64 4.74
C ALA A 229 -5.77 -4.06 3.31
N ARG A 230 -6.58 -3.05 2.97
CA ARG A 230 -6.49 -2.34 1.68
C ARG A 230 -5.15 -1.63 1.50
N SER A 231 -4.62 -1.03 2.57
CA SER A 231 -3.33 -0.34 2.55
C SER A 231 -2.17 -1.32 2.32
N VAL A 232 -2.19 -2.48 3.00
CA VAL A 232 -1.20 -3.55 2.82
C VAL A 232 -1.24 -4.10 1.38
N ARG A 233 -2.44 -4.29 0.80
CA ARG A 233 -2.59 -4.69 -0.61
C ARG A 233 -1.91 -3.70 -1.56
N HIS A 234 -2.03 -2.40 -1.32
CA HIS A 234 -1.36 -1.38 -2.12
C HIS A 234 0.17 -1.53 -2.02
N LEU A 235 0.70 -1.68 -0.81
CA LEU A 235 2.13 -1.86 -0.57
C LEU A 235 2.71 -3.11 -1.26
N VAL A 236 2.03 -4.25 -1.17
CA VAL A 236 2.45 -5.50 -1.84
C VAL A 236 2.47 -5.32 -3.36
N LYS A 237 1.46 -4.65 -3.93
CA LYS A 237 1.39 -4.38 -5.38
C LYS A 237 2.54 -3.47 -5.84
N GLU A 238 2.86 -2.44 -5.05
CA GLU A 238 3.96 -1.52 -5.34
C GLU A 238 5.33 -2.20 -5.21
N ALA A 239 5.48 -3.09 -4.23
CA ALA A 239 6.67 -3.89 -4.02
C ALA A 239 6.92 -4.86 -5.20
N ASP A 240 5.90 -5.55 -5.69
CA ASP A 240 6.05 -6.45 -6.86
C ASP A 240 6.34 -5.67 -8.15
N ALA A 241 5.64 -4.55 -8.39
CA ALA A 241 5.91 -3.68 -9.54
C ALA A 241 7.37 -3.20 -9.54
N SER A 242 7.89 -2.79 -8.38
CA SER A 242 9.26 -2.36 -8.20
C SER A 242 10.27 -3.49 -8.45
N ARG A 243 9.97 -4.71 -8.01
CA ARG A 243 10.83 -5.88 -8.21
C ARG A 243 10.87 -6.34 -9.67
N ARG A 244 9.73 -6.43 -10.36
CA ARG A 244 9.69 -6.84 -11.78
C ARG A 244 10.56 -5.95 -12.67
N ALA A 245 10.63 -4.67 -12.32
CA ALA A 245 11.42 -3.65 -12.99
C ALA A 245 12.90 -3.59 -12.53
N ASN A 246 13.31 -4.41 -11.55
CA ASN A 246 14.66 -4.36 -10.99
C ASN A 246 15.59 -5.43 -11.58
N PRO A 247 16.61 -5.06 -12.38
CA PRO A 247 17.59 -6.02 -12.90
C PRO A 247 18.41 -6.71 -11.79
N ARG A 248 18.49 -6.14 -10.58
CA ARG A 248 19.14 -6.76 -9.40
C ARG A 248 18.33 -7.90 -8.76
N ARG A 249 17.15 -8.24 -9.29
CA ARG A 249 16.34 -9.39 -8.81
C ARG A 249 17.14 -10.70 -8.71
N LYS A 250 18.15 -10.90 -9.58
CA LYS A 250 19.00 -12.10 -9.57
C LYS A 250 19.88 -12.23 -8.32
N LEU A 251 20.15 -11.13 -7.61
CA LEU A 251 21.01 -11.12 -6.43
C LEU A 251 20.26 -11.38 -5.12
N HIS A 252 18.95 -11.08 -5.08
CA HIS A 252 18.10 -11.25 -3.90
C HIS A 252 16.75 -11.87 -4.30
N PRO A 253 16.70 -13.19 -4.53
CA PRO A 253 15.45 -13.88 -4.86
C PRO A 253 14.51 -13.86 -3.65
N ARG A 254 13.40 -13.14 -3.75
CA ARG A 254 12.27 -13.20 -2.81
C ARG A 254 11.08 -13.86 -3.50
N ASP A 255 10.39 -14.73 -2.76
CA ASP A 255 9.18 -15.41 -3.22
C ASP A 255 7.97 -14.48 -3.11
N VAL A 256 7.59 -13.86 -4.23
CA VAL A 256 6.42 -12.97 -4.31
C VAL A 256 5.11 -13.77 -4.31
N ASP A 257 5.14 -15.01 -4.78
CA ASP A 257 3.96 -15.86 -4.73
C ASP A 257 3.62 -16.19 -3.28
N LEU A 258 4.62 -16.27 -2.39
CA LEU A 258 4.42 -16.32 -0.95
C LEU A 258 3.79 -15.02 -0.41
N ASP A 259 4.34 -13.84 -0.73
CA ASP A 259 3.80 -12.55 -0.23
C ASP A 259 2.33 -12.33 -0.67
N TYR A 260 1.98 -12.66 -1.93
CA TYR A 260 0.59 -12.60 -2.41
C TYR A 260 -0.32 -13.68 -1.83
N ARG A 261 0.21 -14.89 -1.54
CA ARG A 261 -0.54 -15.93 -0.83
C ARG A 261 -0.88 -15.44 0.58
N ASN A 262 0.11 -14.96 1.32
CA ASN A 262 -0.07 -14.40 2.66
C ASN A 262 -1.08 -13.25 2.68
N LEU A 263 -1.00 -12.32 1.71
CA LEU A 263 -1.98 -11.23 1.58
C LEU A 263 -3.40 -11.76 1.38
N ARG A 264 -3.61 -12.71 0.44
CA ARG A 264 -4.93 -13.29 0.17
C ARG A 264 -5.48 -14.06 1.38
N GLU A 265 -4.61 -14.72 2.14
CA GLU A 265 -4.98 -15.38 3.39
C GLU A 265 -5.44 -14.35 4.42
N LEU A 266 -4.66 -13.28 4.65
CA LEU A 266 -5.03 -12.24 5.60
C LEU A 266 -6.31 -11.50 5.20
N GLU A 267 -6.55 -11.24 3.91
CA GLU A 267 -7.80 -10.63 3.44
C GLU A 267 -9.03 -11.50 3.72
N ARG A 268 -8.90 -12.83 3.55
CA ARG A 268 -9.96 -13.78 3.93
C ARG A 268 -10.18 -13.79 5.45
N VAL A 269 -9.10 -13.75 6.23
CA VAL A 269 -9.17 -13.69 7.69
C VAL A 269 -9.82 -12.38 8.15
N THR A 270 -9.46 -11.24 7.57
CA THR A 270 -10.11 -9.95 7.82
C THR A 270 -11.61 -10.04 7.57
N PHE A 271 -12.03 -10.55 6.41
CA PHE A 271 -13.45 -10.70 6.09
C PHE A 271 -14.22 -11.51 7.16
N HIS A 272 -13.67 -12.65 7.58
CA HIS A 272 -14.32 -13.49 8.61
C HIS A 272 -14.33 -12.85 10.00
N ILE A 273 -13.30 -12.09 10.36
CA ILE A 273 -13.27 -11.35 11.63
C ILE A 273 -14.29 -10.21 11.63
N GLN A 274 -14.48 -9.51 10.50
CA GLN A 274 -15.49 -8.47 10.39
C GLN A 274 -16.90 -9.06 10.51
N ASP A 275 -17.18 -10.13 9.77
CA ASP A 275 -18.45 -10.87 9.84
C ASP A 275 -18.76 -11.33 11.28
N MET A 276 -17.79 -11.91 11.98
CA MET A 276 -17.96 -12.28 13.39
C MET A 276 -18.13 -11.06 14.31
N THR A 277 -17.51 -9.93 13.99
CA THR A 277 -17.63 -8.70 14.78
C THR A 277 -19.04 -8.12 14.66
N ASP A 278 -19.58 -8.07 13.44
CA ASP A 278 -20.93 -7.58 13.16
C ASP A 278 -21.97 -8.48 13.85
N VAL A 279 -21.88 -9.80 13.67
CA VAL A 279 -22.77 -10.76 14.34
C VAL A 279 -22.73 -10.62 15.87
N LEU A 280 -21.55 -10.47 16.45
CA LEU A 280 -21.42 -10.32 17.89
C LEU A 280 -21.92 -8.94 18.38
N SER A 281 -21.72 -7.89 17.58
CA SER A 281 -22.21 -6.54 17.88
C SER A 281 -23.73 -6.48 17.86
N ASP A 282 -24.37 -7.09 16.85
CA ASP A 282 -25.83 -7.17 16.72
C ASP A 282 -26.45 -7.91 17.92
N VAL A 283 -25.87 -9.05 18.30
CA VAL A 283 -26.32 -9.83 19.48
C VAL A 283 -26.18 -9.05 20.79
N ILE A 284 -25.16 -8.18 20.91
CA ILE A 284 -24.88 -7.43 22.14
C ILE A 284 -25.74 -6.18 22.28
N TRP A 285 -25.90 -5.42 21.21
CA TRP A 285 -26.42 -4.06 21.28
C TRP A 285 -27.78 -3.88 20.62
N GLU A 286 -28.23 -4.83 19.81
CA GLU A 286 -29.49 -4.73 19.08
C GLU A 286 -30.56 -5.64 19.71
N SER A 287 -31.59 -5.02 20.28
CA SER A 287 -32.61 -5.72 21.08
C SER A 287 -33.64 -6.50 20.25
N ASP A 288 -33.68 -6.32 18.93
CA ASP A 288 -34.76 -6.79 18.04
C ASP A 288 -34.26 -7.78 16.97
N VAL A 289 -33.06 -8.35 17.16
CA VAL A 289 -32.52 -9.36 16.24
C VAL A 289 -32.96 -10.77 16.64
N PRO A 290 -33.29 -11.66 15.68
CA PRO A 290 -33.70 -13.04 15.97
C PRO A 290 -32.51 -13.97 16.31
N TYR A 291 -31.34 -13.41 16.67
CA TYR A 291 -30.11 -14.14 16.91
C TYR A 291 -29.63 -13.95 18.35
N GLN A 292 -29.15 -15.02 19.00
CA GLN A 292 -28.52 -14.94 20.33
C GLN A 292 -27.30 -15.86 20.41
N VAL A 293 -26.38 -15.52 21.31
CA VAL A 293 -25.31 -16.44 21.74
C VAL A 293 -25.73 -17.04 23.09
N PRO A 294 -26.07 -18.33 23.15
CA PRO A 294 -26.40 -18.99 24.41
C PRO A 294 -25.28 -18.81 25.44
N VAL A 295 -25.62 -18.55 26.71
CA VAL A 295 -24.63 -18.36 27.78
C VAL A 295 -23.70 -19.58 27.93
N GLN A 296 -24.19 -20.76 27.57
CA GLN A 296 -23.45 -22.03 27.59
C GLN A 296 -22.45 -22.17 26.42
N ASP A 297 -22.56 -21.32 25.38
CA ASP A 297 -21.62 -21.25 24.25
C ASP A 297 -20.52 -20.20 24.47
N SER A 298 -20.74 -19.19 25.32
CA SER A 298 -19.81 -18.06 25.48
C SER A 298 -18.40 -18.48 25.90
N GLY A 299 -18.27 -19.43 26.84
CA GLY A 299 -16.98 -19.96 27.31
C GLY A 299 -16.20 -20.69 26.21
N PRO A 300 -16.76 -21.78 25.63
CA PRO A 300 -16.12 -22.51 24.53
C PRO A 300 -15.79 -21.62 23.31
N LEU A 301 -16.69 -20.69 22.96
CA LEU A 301 -16.49 -19.77 21.85
C LEU A 301 -15.35 -18.79 22.12
N ALA A 302 -15.27 -18.27 23.35
CA ALA A 302 -14.18 -17.41 23.79
C ALA A 302 -12.81 -18.10 23.76
N ASP A 303 -12.75 -19.37 24.16
CA ASP A 303 -11.53 -20.17 24.11
C ASP A 303 -11.08 -20.42 22.66
N ALA A 304 -12.02 -20.73 21.77
CA ALA A 304 -11.76 -20.91 20.34
C ALA A 304 -11.27 -19.61 19.65
N MET A 305 -11.89 -18.46 19.96
CA MET A 305 -11.44 -17.15 19.47
C MET A 305 -10.04 -16.81 19.98
N THR A 306 -9.78 -17.01 21.28
CA THR A 306 -8.49 -16.73 21.91
C THR A 306 -7.37 -17.57 21.29
N ALA A 307 -7.57 -18.88 21.17
CA ALA A 307 -6.56 -19.78 20.57
C ALA A 307 -6.27 -19.41 19.11
N THR A 308 -7.28 -19.01 18.34
CA THR A 308 -7.11 -18.55 16.95
C THR A 308 -6.38 -17.20 16.89
N GLY A 309 -6.64 -16.29 17.84
CA GLY A 309 -5.92 -15.03 17.97
C GLY A 309 -4.43 -15.22 18.30
N GLU A 310 -4.10 -16.14 19.20
CA GLU A 310 -2.72 -16.47 19.57
C GLU A 310 -1.93 -17.10 18.41
N LEU A 311 -2.59 -17.91 17.57
CA LEU A 311 -2.02 -18.45 16.34
C LEU A 311 -1.61 -17.33 15.37
N LEU A 312 -2.47 -16.31 15.19
CA LEU A 312 -2.16 -15.16 14.34
C LEU A 312 -0.99 -14.33 14.90
N HIS A 313 -0.97 -14.08 16.21
CA HIS A 313 0.05 -13.24 16.85
C HIS A 313 1.49 -13.79 16.71
N SER A 314 1.62 -15.11 16.70
CA SER A 314 2.91 -15.82 16.79
C SER A 314 3.48 -16.30 15.46
N TYR A 315 2.80 -16.04 14.36
CA TYR A 315 3.13 -16.61 13.06
C TYR A 315 4.58 -16.36 12.59
N ARG A 316 5.18 -15.21 12.94
CA ARG A 316 6.56 -14.86 12.52
C ARG A 316 7.63 -15.36 13.50
N ASP A 317 7.32 -15.43 14.79
CA ASP A 317 8.29 -15.62 15.87
C ASP A 317 8.47 -17.09 16.28
N THR A 318 7.72 -18.01 15.67
CA THR A 318 7.77 -19.43 16.03
C THR A 318 8.32 -20.29 14.89
N ASP A 319 9.25 -21.19 15.22
CA ASP A 319 9.75 -22.20 14.29
C ASP A 319 8.59 -23.11 13.80
N GLY A 320 8.77 -23.71 12.62
CA GLY A 320 7.74 -24.54 11.97
C GLY A 320 7.07 -25.64 12.83
N PRO A 321 7.75 -26.29 13.80
CA PRO A 321 7.12 -27.23 14.72
C PRO A 321 6.16 -26.55 15.72
N ALA A 322 6.56 -25.41 16.28
CA ALA A 322 5.78 -24.70 17.29
C ALA A 322 4.59 -23.94 16.67
N GLN A 323 4.70 -23.51 15.42
CA GLN A 323 3.56 -23.00 14.66
C GLN A 323 2.52 -24.10 14.40
N ARG A 324 2.95 -25.33 14.09
CA ARG A 324 2.06 -26.49 13.93
C ARG A 324 1.36 -26.84 15.24
N GLU A 325 2.07 -26.82 16.36
CA GLU A 325 1.46 -27.05 17.68
C GLU A 325 0.35 -26.04 17.98
N ARG A 326 0.59 -24.74 17.77
CA ARG A 326 -0.43 -23.70 17.97
C ARG A 326 -1.61 -23.86 17.02
N PHE A 327 -1.37 -24.27 15.78
CA PHE A 327 -2.43 -24.57 14.83
C PHE A 327 -3.31 -25.71 15.34
N GLU A 328 -2.72 -26.79 15.85
CA GLU A 328 -3.46 -27.91 16.43
C GLU A 328 -4.23 -27.50 17.70
N THR A 329 -3.66 -26.65 18.55
CA THR A 329 -4.37 -26.10 19.72
C THR A 329 -5.60 -25.29 19.30
N ALA A 330 -5.46 -24.38 18.34
CA ALA A 330 -6.58 -23.58 17.83
C ALA A 330 -7.64 -24.45 17.14
N ARG A 331 -7.21 -25.45 16.37
CA ARG A 331 -8.09 -26.44 15.73
C ARG A 331 -8.87 -27.24 16.76
N ALA A 332 -8.21 -27.76 17.78
CA ALA A 332 -8.85 -28.54 18.85
C ALA A 332 -9.89 -27.69 19.61
N ALA A 333 -9.60 -26.42 19.89
CA ALA A 333 -10.54 -25.52 20.56
C ALA A 333 -11.80 -25.26 19.71
N VAL A 334 -11.64 -25.00 18.40
CA VAL A 334 -12.77 -24.83 17.47
C VAL A 334 -13.58 -26.12 17.32
N GLU A 335 -12.93 -27.27 17.16
CA GLU A 335 -13.60 -28.56 17.04
C GLU A 335 -14.37 -28.94 18.33
N ALA A 336 -13.77 -28.70 19.50
CA ALA A 336 -14.43 -28.92 20.79
C ALA A 336 -15.65 -28.02 20.97
N CYS A 337 -15.55 -26.74 20.56
CA CYS A 337 -16.70 -25.83 20.60
C CYS A 337 -17.81 -26.28 19.65
N MET A 338 -17.48 -26.62 18.40
CA MET A 338 -18.45 -27.16 17.44
C MET A 338 -19.16 -28.40 17.97
N ALA A 339 -18.44 -29.34 18.59
CA ALA A 339 -19.02 -30.54 19.18
C ALA A 339 -19.95 -30.21 20.36
N ALA A 340 -19.59 -29.22 21.18
CA ALA A 340 -20.41 -28.77 22.30
C ALA A 340 -21.71 -28.07 21.85
N THR A 341 -21.71 -27.40 20.70
CA THR A 341 -22.87 -26.67 20.15
C THR A 341 -23.78 -27.58 19.33
N ALA A 342 -23.25 -28.55 18.58
CA ALA A 342 -24.01 -29.41 17.66
C ALA A 342 -25.08 -30.31 18.33
N GLY A 343 -24.96 -30.58 19.64
CA GLY A 343 -25.90 -31.42 20.38
C GLY A 343 -27.09 -30.67 20.99
N ARG A 344 -27.28 -29.37 20.70
CA ARG A 344 -28.23 -28.52 21.42
C ARG A 344 -29.45 -28.21 20.57
N GLU A 345 -30.64 -28.36 21.17
CA GLU A 345 -31.89 -27.90 20.54
C GLU A 345 -31.95 -26.37 20.60
N ALA A 346 -32.24 -25.74 19.46
CA ALA A 346 -32.48 -24.30 19.41
C ALA A 346 -33.74 -23.96 20.24
N GLU A 347 -33.66 -22.93 21.08
CA GLU A 347 -34.86 -22.37 21.71
C GLU A 347 -35.84 -21.90 20.61
N GLN A 348 -37.12 -22.21 20.79
CA GLN A 348 -38.15 -21.91 19.78
C GLN A 348 -38.17 -20.41 19.46
N GLY A 349 -37.80 -20.06 18.22
CA GLY A 349 -37.84 -18.68 17.70
C GLY A 349 -36.50 -17.95 17.66
N THR A 350 -35.40 -18.55 18.11
CA THR A 350 -34.07 -17.91 18.16
C THR A 350 -33.05 -18.70 17.34
N VAL A 351 -32.29 -18.03 16.48
CA VAL A 351 -31.20 -18.65 15.70
C VAL A 351 -29.89 -18.49 16.48
N PRO A 352 -29.16 -19.58 16.78
CA PRO A 352 -27.90 -19.49 17.52
C PRO A 352 -26.81 -18.85 16.65
N ALA A 353 -26.38 -17.64 17.02
CA ALA A 353 -25.30 -16.93 16.34
C ALA A 353 -23.94 -17.63 16.49
N SER A 354 -23.78 -18.49 17.51
CA SER A 354 -22.57 -19.27 17.78
C SER A 354 -22.16 -20.15 16.60
N GLU A 355 -23.12 -20.71 15.84
CA GLU A 355 -22.82 -21.54 14.67
C GLU A 355 -22.18 -20.76 13.53
N SER A 356 -22.67 -19.55 13.25
CA SER A 356 -22.11 -18.66 12.21
C SER A 356 -20.67 -18.27 12.57
N ILE A 357 -20.46 -17.88 13.83
CA ILE A 357 -19.14 -17.51 14.34
C ILE A 357 -18.16 -18.69 14.26
N LEU A 358 -18.59 -19.91 14.62
CA LEU A 358 -17.77 -21.11 14.53
C LEU A 358 -17.42 -21.47 13.08
N LEU A 359 -18.36 -21.27 12.14
CA LEU A 359 -18.09 -21.48 10.72
C LEU A 359 -17.02 -20.49 10.22
N SER A 360 -17.08 -19.23 10.63
CA SER A 360 -16.08 -18.22 10.31
C SER A 360 -14.71 -18.54 10.94
N LEU A 361 -14.65 -19.01 12.20
CA LEU A 361 -13.41 -19.51 12.83
C LEU A 361 -12.81 -20.71 12.09
N HIS A 362 -13.63 -21.68 11.69
CA HIS A 362 -13.18 -22.83 10.91
C HIS A 362 -12.61 -22.42 9.55
N ARG A 363 -13.23 -21.44 8.88
CA ARG A 363 -12.72 -20.87 7.62
C ARG A 363 -11.41 -20.12 7.81
N ILE A 364 -11.23 -19.41 8.93
CA ILE A 364 -9.95 -18.76 9.30
C ILE A 364 -8.86 -19.82 9.46
N LEU A 365 -9.09 -20.90 10.22
CA LEU A 365 -8.11 -21.98 10.38
C LEU A 365 -7.74 -22.63 9.04
N ARG A 366 -8.71 -22.85 8.16
CA ARG A 366 -8.43 -23.39 6.82
C ARG A 366 -7.53 -22.47 6.00
N ALA A 367 -7.64 -21.15 6.17
CA ALA A 367 -6.78 -20.17 5.50
C ALA A 367 -5.36 -20.13 6.11
N LEU A 368 -5.21 -20.43 7.40
CA LEU A 368 -3.94 -20.37 8.14
C LEU A 368 -3.17 -21.70 8.17
N ARG A 369 -3.62 -22.71 7.43
CA ARG A 369 -3.01 -24.05 7.45
C ARG A 369 -1.52 -23.97 7.08
N PRO A 370 -0.60 -24.51 7.92
CA PRO A 370 0.83 -24.54 7.60
C PRO A 370 1.10 -25.27 6.28
N ALA A 371 2.06 -24.80 5.50
CA ALA A 371 2.53 -25.52 4.32
C ALA A 371 3.13 -26.88 4.73
N THR A 372 2.70 -27.95 4.06
CA THR A 372 3.13 -29.34 4.27
C THR A 372 4.53 -29.63 3.76
#